data_AF-A0A8T4EAL6-F1
#
_entry.id   AF-A0A8T4EAL6-F1
#
_cell.length_a   1.000
_cell.length_b   1.000
_cell.length_c   1.000
_cell.angle_alpha   90.00
_cell.angle_beta   90.00
_cell.angle_gamma   90.00
#
_symmetry.space_group_name_H-M   'P 1'
#
loop_
_entity.id
_entity.type
_entity.pdbx_description
1 polymer ?
#
loop_
_entity_poly.entity_id
_entity_poly.type
_entity_poly.pdbx_seq_one_letter_code
_entity_poly.pdbx_strand_id
1 'polypeptide(L)'
;MSEEEFGWKRVLQAFDDWISYEAEEFGPYTGYFSLENLRDLMHVERLSWMHSMVDEIIPGRIDKCREAAVAFEDFMPYMPDPDAREIVQSMIELSQVIEDAMLAMSDTISSMKDDYEEGGMDEIVTYLSDLADGEENIRHHMSLFSQGFAKLRNLGLEMPDME
;
A
#
# COMPACT_ATOMS: atom_id res chain seq x y z
N MET A 1 5.74 24.09 -18.91
CA MET A 1 5.64 23.28 -17.69
C MET A 1 6.63 23.84 -16.68
N SER A 2 6.17 24.35 -15.55
CA SER A 2 7.03 24.78 -14.43
C SER A 2 7.64 23.58 -13.72
N GLU A 3 8.68 23.79 -12.90
CA GLU A 3 9.25 22.73 -12.05
C GLU A 3 8.21 22.17 -11.07
N GLU A 4 7.33 23.05 -10.56
CA GLU A 4 6.20 22.70 -9.72
C GLU A 4 5.19 21.81 -10.46
N GLU A 5 4.78 22.16 -11.68
CA GLU A 5 3.86 21.35 -12.49
C GLU A 5 4.47 19.98 -12.82
N PHE A 6 5.77 19.92 -13.11
CA PHE A 6 6.47 18.67 -13.38
C PHE A 6 6.57 17.79 -12.13
N GLY A 7 6.96 18.37 -10.99
CA GLY A 7 7.03 17.65 -9.72
C GLY A 7 5.67 17.11 -9.28
N TRP A 8 4.62 17.92 -9.42
CA TRP A 8 3.26 17.51 -9.13
C TRP A 8 2.77 16.38 -10.04
N LYS A 9 3.07 16.44 -11.34
CA LYS A 9 2.76 15.33 -12.27
C LYS A 9 3.44 14.03 -11.84
N ARG A 10 4.69 14.07 -11.36
CA ARG A 10 5.40 12.88 -10.86
C ARG A 10 4.74 12.29 -9.60
N VAL A 11 4.26 13.14 -8.69
CA VAL A 11 3.48 12.71 -7.51
C VAL A 11 2.24 11.94 -7.94
N LEU A 12 1.45 12.51 -8.85
CA LEU A 12 0.22 11.88 -9.31
C LEU A 12 0.48 10.56 -10.04
N GLN A 13 1.51 10.50 -10.88
CA GLN A 13 1.90 9.26 -11.54
C GLN A 13 2.31 8.18 -10.55
N ALA A 14 3.15 8.50 -9.56
CA ALA A 14 3.58 7.54 -8.56
C ALA A 14 2.40 7.00 -7.73
N PHE A 15 1.41 7.86 -7.44
CA PHE A 15 0.20 7.43 -6.75
C PHE A 15 -0.70 6.55 -7.64
N ASP A 16 -0.86 6.89 -8.93
CA ASP A 16 -1.62 6.09 -9.89
C ASP A 16 -1.00 4.70 -10.11
N ASP A 17 0.33 4.64 -10.21
CA ASP A 17 1.10 3.39 -10.29
C ASP A 17 0.87 2.53 -9.04
N TRP A 18 0.86 3.15 -7.85
CA TRP A 18 0.58 2.45 -6.60
C TRP A 18 -0.86 1.91 -6.55
N ILE A 19 -1.86 2.72 -6.88
CA ILE A 19 -3.26 2.27 -6.93
C ILE A 19 -3.46 1.15 -7.95
N SER A 20 -2.79 1.23 -9.10
CA SER A 20 -2.81 0.18 -10.12
C SER A 20 -2.21 -1.12 -9.58
N TYR A 21 -1.07 -1.06 -8.88
CA TYR A 21 -0.47 -2.23 -8.24
C TYR A 21 -1.39 -2.86 -7.18
N GLU A 22 -2.04 -2.04 -6.34
CA GLU A 22 -2.99 -2.50 -5.33
C GLU A 22 -4.19 -3.24 -5.94
N ALA A 23 -4.64 -2.81 -7.13
CA ALA A 23 -5.77 -3.38 -7.82
C ALA A 23 -5.41 -4.65 -8.61
N GLU A 24 -4.31 -4.62 -9.35
CA GLU A 24 -3.95 -5.62 -10.35
C GLU A 24 -3.05 -6.72 -9.80
N GLU A 25 -2.08 -6.36 -8.96
CA GLU A 25 -1.06 -7.28 -8.45
C GLU A 25 -1.41 -7.80 -7.05
N PHE A 26 -1.75 -6.91 -6.11
CA PHE A 26 -2.04 -7.33 -4.72
C PHE A 26 -3.50 -7.75 -4.51
N GLY A 27 -4.45 -6.99 -5.04
CA GLY A 27 -5.89 -7.16 -4.86
C GLY A 27 -6.38 -8.60 -5.02
N PRO A 28 -5.99 -9.35 -6.08
CA PRO A 28 -6.41 -10.72 -6.30
C PRO A 28 -6.07 -11.71 -5.17
N TYR A 29 -5.04 -11.43 -4.37
CA TYR A 29 -4.58 -12.31 -3.30
C TYR A 29 -5.31 -12.10 -1.98
N THR A 30 -5.96 -10.95 -1.78
CA THR A 30 -6.63 -10.59 -0.51
C THR A 30 -7.78 -11.53 -0.15
N GLY A 31 -8.39 -12.20 -1.13
CA GLY A 31 -9.43 -13.21 -0.89
C GLY A 31 -8.95 -14.39 -0.02
N TYR A 32 -7.66 -14.70 -0.07
CA TYR A 32 -7.05 -15.78 0.71
C TYR A 32 -6.79 -15.44 2.18
N PHE A 33 -7.09 -14.21 2.62
CA PHE A 33 -7.13 -13.86 4.04
C PHE A 33 -8.34 -14.48 4.76
N SER A 34 -9.19 -15.23 4.05
CA SER A 34 -10.25 -16.04 4.64
C SER A 34 -9.89 -17.52 4.62
N LEU A 35 -10.18 -18.20 5.73
CA LEU A 35 -9.97 -19.64 5.85
C LEU A 35 -10.78 -20.43 4.80
N GLU A 36 -11.96 -19.94 4.44
CA GLU A 36 -12.83 -20.54 3.43
C GLU A 36 -12.15 -20.60 2.07
N ASN A 37 -11.73 -19.45 1.53
CA ASN A 37 -11.07 -19.41 0.22
C ASN A 37 -9.70 -20.09 0.25
N LEU A 38 -8.96 -19.99 1.36
CA LEU A 38 -7.67 -20.64 1.48
C LEU A 38 -7.78 -22.18 1.48
N ARG A 39 -8.90 -22.73 1.99
CA ARG A 39 -9.16 -24.19 1.97
C ARG A 39 -9.35 -24.74 0.56
N ASP A 40 -9.81 -23.94 -0.38
CA ASP A 40 -10.01 -24.35 -1.77
C ASP A 40 -8.70 -24.61 -2.52
N LEU A 41 -7.60 -24.04 -2.03
CA LEU A 41 -6.25 -24.29 -2.55
C LEU A 41 -5.70 -25.65 -2.11
N MET A 42 -4.93 -26.31 -2.97
CA MET A 42 -4.09 -27.44 -2.59
C MET A 42 -2.93 -26.97 -1.70
N HIS A 43 -2.34 -27.90 -0.93
CA HIS A 43 -1.22 -27.59 -0.04
C HIS A 43 -0.08 -26.82 -0.73
N VAL A 44 0.32 -27.25 -1.93
CA VAL A 44 1.39 -26.60 -2.72
C VAL A 44 0.99 -25.18 -3.14
N GLU A 45 -0.28 -24.96 -3.46
CA GLU A 45 -0.79 -23.64 -3.87
C GLU A 45 -0.82 -22.67 -2.68
N ARG A 46 -1.16 -23.15 -1.47
CA ARG A 46 -1.11 -22.33 -0.24
C ARG A 46 0.31 -21.89 0.10
N LEU A 47 1.27 -22.82 0.05
CA LEU A 47 2.69 -22.49 0.26
C LEU A 47 3.20 -21.53 -0.81
N SER A 48 2.87 -21.79 -2.08
CA SER A 48 3.24 -20.89 -3.18
C SER A 48 2.68 -19.48 -2.97
N TRP A 49 1.43 -19.37 -2.51
CA TRP A 49 0.84 -18.08 -2.18
C TRP A 49 1.59 -17.38 -1.03
N MET A 50 1.84 -18.07 0.09
CA MET A 50 2.57 -17.49 1.23
C MET A 50 3.97 -17.01 0.82
N HIS A 51 4.68 -17.81 0.01
CA HIS A 51 5.97 -17.42 -0.56
C HIS A 51 5.86 -16.18 -1.45
N SER A 52 4.96 -16.18 -2.44
CA SER A 52 4.78 -15.03 -3.33
C SER A 52 4.42 -13.76 -2.55
N MET A 53 3.62 -13.87 -1.49
CA MET A 53 3.27 -12.72 -0.66
C MET A 53 4.49 -12.11 0.04
N VAL A 54 5.38 -12.94 0.58
CA VAL A 54 6.58 -12.48 1.31
C VAL A 54 7.69 -12.03 0.36
N ASP A 55 7.89 -12.75 -0.73
CA ASP A 55 9.07 -12.58 -1.59
C ASP A 55 8.84 -11.55 -2.71
N GLU A 56 7.59 -11.29 -3.10
CA GLU A 56 7.27 -10.48 -4.29
C GLU A 56 6.16 -9.47 -4.04
N ILE A 57 4.97 -9.91 -3.62
CA ILE A 57 3.77 -9.08 -3.65
C ILE A 57 3.79 -7.98 -2.57
N ILE A 58 4.05 -8.31 -1.31
CA ILE A 58 4.15 -7.28 -0.24
C ILE A 58 5.38 -6.38 -0.46
N PRO A 59 6.57 -6.90 -0.80
CA PRO A 59 7.70 -6.05 -1.17
C PRO A 59 7.38 -5.06 -2.29
N GLY A 60 6.74 -5.51 -3.37
CA GLY A 60 6.33 -4.61 -4.46
C GLY A 60 5.32 -3.54 -4.01
N ARG A 61 4.39 -3.92 -3.11
CA ARG A 61 3.44 -3.00 -2.48
C ARG A 61 4.16 -1.89 -1.69
N ILE A 62 5.15 -2.28 -0.89
CA ILE A 62 6.00 -1.37 -0.11
C ILE A 62 6.78 -0.45 -1.02
N ASP A 63 7.38 -0.98 -2.08
CA ASP A 63 8.15 -0.19 -3.05
C ASP A 63 7.28 0.88 -3.71
N LYS A 64 6.04 0.56 -4.11
CA LYS A 64 5.09 1.54 -4.65
C LYS A 64 4.67 2.61 -3.65
N CYS A 65 4.41 2.23 -2.40
CA CYS A 65 4.12 3.18 -1.33
C CYS A 65 5.30 4.15 -1.10
N ARG A 66 6.53 3.62 -1.09
CA ARG A 66 7.76 4.41 -0.95
C ARG A 66 8.01 5.33 -2.14
N GLU A 67 7.79 4.86 -3.37
CA GLU A 67 7.89 5.69 -4.57
C GLU A 67 6.96 6.90 -4.50
N ALA A 68 5.72 6.72 -4.03
CA ALA A 68 4.78 7.81 -3.81
C ALA A 68 5.28 8.79 -2.73
N ALA A 69 5.81 8.30 -1.61
CA ALA A 69 6.38 9.13 -0.55
C ALA A 69 7.58 9.96 -1.06
N VAL A 70 8.52 9.32 -1.77
CA VAL A 70 9.68 9.99 -2.37
C VAL A 70 9.24 11.04 -3.38
N ALA A 71 8.19 10.80 -4.17
CA ALA A 71 7.67 11.79 -5.09
C ALA A 71 7.14 13.04 -4.35
N PHE A 72 6.48 12.87 -3.20
CA PHE A 72 6.07 13.98 -2.34
C PHE A 72 7.26 14.74 -1.74
N GLU A 73 8.29 14.03 -1.28
CA GLU A 73 9.52 14.62 -0.76
C GLU A 73 10.26 15.43 -1.83
N ASP A 74 10.40 14.87 -3.04
CA ASP A 74 10.97 15.53 -4.21
C ASP A 74 10.17 16.79 -4.59
N PHE A 75 8.85 16.78 -4.40
CA PHE A 75 7.97 17.89 -4.74
C PHE A 75 8.02 19.03 -3.72
N MET A 76 8.29 18.73 -2.45
CA MET A 76 8.25 19.69 -1.33
C MET A 76 9.08 20.97 -1.52
N PRO A 77 10.31 20.93 -2.05
CA PRO A 77 11.11 22.13 -2.29
C PRO A 77 10.47 23.15 -3.25
N TYR A 78 9.59 22.68 -4.14
CA TYR A 78 8.95 23.51 -5.16
C TYR A 78 7.66 24.18 -4.69
N MET A 79 7.10 23.78 -3.55
CA MET A 79 5.87 24.39 -3.02
C MET A 79 6.18 25.74 -2.35
N PRO A 80 5.56 26.86 -2.78
CA PRO A 80 5.73 28.15 -2.12
C PRO A 80 4.76 28.36 -0.94
N ASP A 81 3.63 27.65 -0.93
CA ASP A 81 2.55 27.79 0.05
C ASP A 81 2.83 26.96 1.32
N PRO A 82 2.91 27.58 2.52
CA PRO A 82 3.13 26.87 3.77
C PRO A 82 2.04 25.85 4.13
N ASP A 83 0.77 26.14 3.82
CA ASP A 83 -0.37 25.28 4.12
C ASP A 83 -0.33 24.03 3.21
N ALA A 84 0.05 24.21 1.93
CA ALA A 84 0.25 23.09 1.01
C ALA A 84 1.40 22.18 1.46
N ARG A 85 2.51 22.77 1.96
CA ARG A 85 3.64 22.01 2.51
C ARG A 85 3.22 21.16 3.72
N GLU A 86 2.42 21.70 4.63
CA GLU A 86 1.93 20.94 5.80
C GLU A 86 1.08 19.73 5.38
N ILE A 87 0.23 19.90 4.37
CA ILE A 87 -0.57 18.81 3.82
C ILE A 87 0.34 17.74 3.20
N VAL A 88 1.32 18.13 2.38
CA VAL A 88 2.25 17.16 1.77
C VAL A 88 3.10 16.45 2.82
N GLN A 89 3.57 17.16 3.84
CA GLN A 89 4.26 16.54 4.98
C GLN A 89 3.38 15.49 5.66
N SER A 90 2.09 15.80 5.89
CA SER A 90 1.13 14.84 6.47
C SER A 90 0.92 13.61 5.57
N MET A 91 1.00 13.78 4.24
CA MET A 91 0.88 12.68 3.28
C MET A 91 2.11 11.76 3.28
N ILE A 92 3.31 12.33 3.42
CA ILE A 92 4.55 11.55 3.61
C ILE A 92 4.50 10.74 4.91
N GLU A 93 4.07 11.37 6.00
CA GLU A 93 3.90 10.70 7.29
C GLU A 93 2.87 9.56 7.21
N LEU A 94 1.78 9.78 6.48
CA LEU A 94 0.78 8.75 6.23
C LEU A 94 1.34 7.58 5.41
N SER A 95 2.19 7.83 4.41
CA SER A 95 2.89 6.76 3.68
C SER A 95 3.75 5.90 4.60
N GLN A 96 4.44 6.49 5.59
CA GLN A 96 5.23 5.74 6.56
C GLN A 96 4.35 4.82 7.41
N VAL A 97 3.21 5.33 7.90
CA VAL A 97 2.25 4.51 8.68
C VAL A 97 1.75 3.31 7.88
N ILE A 98 1.50 3.51 6.58
CA ILE A 98 1.05 2.46 5.68
C ILE A 98 2.17 1.44 5.42
N GLU A 99 3.39 1.90 5.16
CA GLU A 99 4.57 1.04 4.99
C GLU A 99 4.79 0.15 6.22
N ASP A 100 4.75 0.73 7.42
CA ASP A 100 4.93 -0.01 8.67
C ASP A 100 3.86 -1.11 8.83
N ALA A 101 2.62 -0.82 8.44
CA ALA A 101 1.54 -1.81 8.45
C ALA A 101 1.73 -2.92 7.40
N MET A 102 2.26 -2.59 6.21
CA MET A 102 2.61 -3.60 5.19
C MET A 102 3.77 -4.49 5.64
N LEU A 103 4.77 -3.93 6.32
CA LEU A 103 5.87 -4.71 6.90
C LEU A 103 5.35 -5.68 7.97
N ALA A 104 4.48 -5.22 8.86
CA ALA A 104 3.83 -6.09 9.84
C ALA A 104 2.99 -7.20 9.19
N MET A 105 2.33 -6.92 8.06
CA MET A 105 1.64 -7.93 7.25
C MET A 105 2.61 -8.99 6.71
N SER A 106 3.79 -8.58 6.22
CA SER A 106 4.84 -9.52 5.75
C SER A 106 5.33 -10.43 6.87
N ASP A 107 5.58 -9.88 8.05
CA ASP A 107 5.99 -10.65 9.24
C ASP A 107 4.91 -11.65 9.67
N THR A 108 3.64 -11.24 9.56
CA THR A 108 2.48 -12.08 9.86
C THR A 108 2.40 -13.27 8.89
N ILE A 109 2.56 -13.04 7.57
CA ILE A 109 2.55 -14.13 6.58
C ILE A 109 3.76 -15.05 6.75
N SER A 110 4.93 -14.49 7.05
CA SER A 110 6.13 -15.28 7.30
C SER A 110 5.94 -16.23 8.48
N SER A 111 5.40 -15.73 9.59
CA SER A 111 5.09 -16.55 10.77
C SER A 111 3.99 -17.58 10.49
N MET A 112 2.94 -17.17 9.78
CA MET A 112 1.86 -18.05 9.35
C MET A 112 2.36 -19.21 8.48
N LYS A 113 3.34 -18.95 7.59
CA LYS A 113 3.94 -19.98 6.73
C LYS A 113 4.62 -21.06 7.57
N ASP A 114 5.44 -20.65 8.51
CA ASP A 114 6.21 -21.58 9.35
C ASP A 114 5.26 -22.44 10.21
N ASP A 115 4.23 -21.83 10.82
CA ASP A 115 3.23 -22.56 11.61
C ASP A 115 2.35 -23.49 10.76
N TYR A 116 2.02 -23.08 9.52
CA TYR A 116 1.29 -23.93 8.58
C TYR A 116 2.09 -25.18 8.18
N GLU A 117 3.40 -25.05 7.98
CA GLU A 117 4.27 -26.18 7.63
C GLU A 117 4.37 -27.20 8.77
N GLU A 118 4.30 -26.75 10.03
CA GLU A 118 4.38 -27.61 11.21
C GLU A 118 3.04 -28.24 11.61
N GLY A 119 1.96 -27.46 11.62
CA GLY A 119 0.66 -27.85 12.19
C GLY A 119 -0.53 -27.79 11.23
N GLY A 120 -0.34 -27.28 10.01
CA GLY A 120 -1.39 -27.21 9.00
C GLY A 120 -2.41 -26.09 9.24
N MET A 121 -3.63 -26.26 8.72
CA MET A 121 -4.63 -25.18 8.62
C MET A 121 -5.17 -24.69 9.97
N ASP A 122 -5.14 -25.53 11.01
CA ASP A 122 -5.74 -25.16 12.30
C ASP A 122 -4.87 -24.15 13.06
N GLU A 123 -3.55 -24.14 12.81
CA GLU A 123 -2.61 -23.20 13.45
C GLU A 123 -2.68 -21.79 12.83
N ILE A 124 -3.18 -21.65 11.60
CA ILE A 124 -3.13 -20.37 10.87
C ILE A 124 -4.38 -19.49 11.00
N VAL A 125 -5.43 -19.96 11.68
CA VAL A 125 -6.73 -19.27 11.69
C VAL A 125 -6.64 -17.85 12.26
N THR A 126 -5.84 -17.66 13.31
CA THR A 126 -5.64 -16.34 13.93
C THR A 126 -4.90 -15.40 12.99
N TYR A 127 -3.84 -15.87 12.34
CA TYR A 127 -3.07 -15.07 11.37
C TYR A 127 -3.94 -14.55 10.23
N LEU A 128 -4.85 -15.38 9.71
CA LEU A 128 -5.78 -14.95 8.65
C LEU A 128 -6.68 -13.79 9.10
N SER A 129 -7.11 -13.81 10.36
CA SER A 129 -7.90 -12.71 10.94
C SER A 129 -7.04 -11.45 11.09
N ASP A 130 -5.81 -11.59 11.60
CA ASP A 130 -4.86 -10.49 11.76
C ASP A 130 -4.50 -9.85 10.40
N LEU A 131 -4.36 -10.66 9.34
CA LEU A 131 -4.13 -10.18 7.97
C LEU A 131 -5.33 -9.40 7.42
N ALA A 132 -6.55 -9.87 7.66
CA ALA A 132 -7.76 -9.18 7.23
C ALA A 132 -7.92 -7.82 7.94
N ASP A 133 -7.71 -7.80 9.26
CA ASP A 133 -7.77 -6.57 10.06
C ASP A 133 -6.65 -5.58 9.67
N GLY A 134 -5.43 -6.10 9.47
CA GLY A 134 -4.29 -5.31 8.99
C GLY A 134 -4.54 -4.69 7.62
N GLU A 135 -5.14 -5.45 6.70
CA GLU A 135 -5.51 -4.96 5.37
C GLU A 135 -6.62 -3.90 5.42
N GLU A 136 -7.65 -4.08 6.26
CA GLU A 136 -8.68 -3.05 6.45
C GLU A 136 -8.07 -1.74 6.99
N ASN A 137 -7.14 -1.86 7.95
CA ASN A 137 -6.43 -0.71 8.50
C ASN A 137 -5.56 0.00 7.43
N ILE A 138 -4.89 -0.74 6.55
CA ILE A 138 -4.13 -0.15 5.43
C ILE A 138 -5.08 0.57 4.47
N ARG A 139 -6.19 -0.04 4.06
CA ARG A 139 -7.18 0.58 3.18
C ARG A 139 -7.78 1.85 3.80
N HIS A 140 -8.01 1.83 5.11
CA HIS A 140 -8.47 3.02 5.82
C HIS A 140 -7.48 4.18 5.67
N HIS A 141 -6.20 3.95 5.95
CA HIS A 141 -5.15 4.96 5.80
C HIS A 141 -5.01 5.43 4.35
N MET A 142 -5.00 4.50 3.38
CA MET A 142 -4.97 4.84 1.95
C MET A 142 -6.14 5.76 1.56
N SER A 143 -7.33 5.55 2.12
CA SER A 143 -8.49 6.41 1.83
C SER A 143 -8.29 7.88 2.24
N LEU A 144 -7.43 8.15 3.23
CA LEU A 144 -7.15 9.51 3.70
C LEU A 144 -6.37 10.35 2.67
N PHE A 145 -5.68 9.72 1.71
CA PHE A 145 -5.03 10.42 0.60
C PHE A 145 -6.04 11.24 -0.22
N SER A 146 -7.27 10.74 -0.40
CA SER A 146 -8.32 11.47 -1.10
C SER A 146 -8.63 12.84 -0.45
N GLN A 147 -8.55 12.91 0.89
CA GLN A 147 -8.73 14.16 1.63
C GLN A 147 -7.52 15.09 1.46
N GLY A 148 -6.30 14.54 1.47
CA GLY A 148 -5.07 15.28 1.18
C GLY A 148 -5.10 15.91 -0.22
N PHE A 149 -5.36 15.11 -1.26
CA PHE A 149 -5.48 15.59 -2.64
C PHE A 149 -6.59 16.64 -2.80
N ALA A 150 -7.75 16.46 -2.14
CA ALA A 150 -8.82 17.45 -2.19
C ALA A 150 -8.40 18.79 -1.57
N LYS A 151 -7.64 18.77 -0.47
CA LYS A 151 -7.11 20.00 0.15
C LYS A 151 -6.07 20.67 -0.76
N LEU A 152 -5.13 19.92 -1.32
CA LEU A 152 -4.13 20.44 -2.26
C LEU A 152 -4.78 21.06 -3.49
N ARG A 153 -5.82 20.43 -4.04
CA ARG A 153 -6.63 20.99 -5.14
C ARG A 153 -7.27 22.32 -4.78
N ASN A 154 -7.83 22.46 -3.58
CA ASN A 154 -8.43 23.72 -3.13
C ASN A 154 -7.38 24.85 -2.96
N LEU A 155 -6.11 24.49 -2.80
CA LEU A 155 -4.98 25.42 -2.74
C LEU A 155 -4.35 25.71 -4.12
N GLY A 156 -4.91 25.15 -5.21
CA GLY A 156 -4.50 25.44 -6.58
C GLY A 156 -3.60 24.38 -7.23
N LEU A 157 -3.31 23.26 -6.56
CA LEU A 157 -2.66 22.10 -7.18
C LEU A 157 -3.69 21.25 -7.92
N GLU A 158 -4.02 21.67 -9.14
CA GLU A 158 -4.97 20.96 -10.00
C GLU A 158 -4.39 19.64 -10.51
N MET A 159 -5.27 18.67 -10.80
CA MET A 159 -4.86 17.45 -11.49
C MET A 159 -4.63 17.80 -12.97
N PRO A 160 -3.38 17.78 -13.48
CA PRO A 160 -3.13 17.99 -14.90
C PRO A 160 -3.79 16.85 -15.70
N ASP A 161 -4.19 17.13 -16.94
CA ASP A 161 -4.68 16.08 -17.84
C ASP A 161 -3.58 15.02 -18.01
N MET A 162 -3.87 13.82 -17.50
CA MET A 162 -3.04 12.63 -17.67
C MET A 162 -3.39 12.02 -19.03
N GLU A 163 -2.95 12.67 -20.12
CA GLU A 163 -2.94 12.08 -21.47
C GLU A 163 -1.83 11.03 -21.63
#